data_AF-A0A832W3C5-F1
#
_entry.id   AF-A0A832W3C5-F1
#
_cell.length_a   1.000
_cell.length_b   1.000
_cell.length_c   1.000
_cell.angle_alpha   90.00
_cell.angle_beta   90.00
_cell.angle_gamma   90.00
#
_symmetry.space_group_name_H-M   'P 1'
#
loop_
_entity.id
_entity.type
_entity.pdbx_description
1 polymer ?
#
loop_
_entity_poly.entity_id
_entity_poly.type
_entity_poly.pdbx_seq_one_letter_code
_entity_poly.pdbx_strand_id
1 'polypeptide(L)'
;MVKHTMRVISGLQPKQADEMINEYHLNMLQSNTGIILFEGELEDLRRAAKHVVDVTLPPGPTVTEIKEAVDKFDVQLKQSDSGPQLHGTYEEINNAVNHIVDLMKERLDM
;
A
#
# COMPACT_ATOMS: atom_id res chain seq x y z
N MET A 1 -3.72 -6.20 26.58
CA MET A 1 -3.70 -5.41 25.34
C MET A 1 -4.24 -6.27 24.22
N VAL A 2 -5.13 -5.72 23.38
CA VAL A 2 -5.63 -6.41 22.20
C VAL A 2 -4.81 -5.91 21.01
N LYS A 3 -3.99 -6.80 20.46
CA LYS A 3 -3.22 -6.48 19.27
C LYS A 3 -4.09 -6.56 18.02
N HIS A 4 -3.90 -5.60 17.13
CA HIS A 4 -4.62 -5.49 15.87
C HIS A 4 -3.63 -5.64 14.71
N THR A 5 -4.15 -5.87 13.50
CA THR A 5 -3.31 -6.05 12.31
C THR A 5 -3.73 -5.14 11.16
N MET A 6 -2.75 -4.76 10.34
CA MET A 6 -2.92 -4.04 9.08
C MET A 6 -2.09 -4.75 8.01
N ARG A 7 -2.61 -4.90 6.80
CA ARG A 7 -1.88 -5.58 5.73
C ARG A 7 -0.71 -4.74 5.25
N VAL A 8 0.44 -5.38 4.99
CA VAL A 8 1.55 -4.73 4.28
C VAL A 8 1.23 -4.64 2.79
N ILE A 9 1.18 -3.43 2.24
CA ILE A 9 0.90 -3.18 0.81
C ILE A 9 2.04 -3.75 -0.04
N SER A 10 1.67 -4.51 -1.07
CA SER A 10 2.62 -5.03 -2.05
C SER A 10 3.27 -3.89 -2.83
N GLY A 11 4.60 -3.92 -2.97
CA GLY A 11 5.36 -2.85 -3.62
C GLY A 11 5.85 -1.75 -2.67
N LEU A 12 5.52 -1.83 -1.37
CA LEU A 12 6.18 -1.04 -0.33
C LEU A 12 7.65 -1.46 -0.22
N GLN A 13 8.55 -0.48 -0.22
CA GLN A 13 9.99 -0.78 -0.11
C GLN A 13 10.34 -1.25 1.30
N PRO A 14 11.26 -2.21 1.47
CA PRO A 14 11.65 -2.72 2.80
C PRO A 14 12.06 -1.62 3.79
N LYS A 15 12.81 -0.61 3.31
CA LYS A 15 13.24 0.53 4.14
C LYS A 15 12.06 1.31 4.73
N GLN A 16 11.00 1.54 3.95
CA GLN A 16 9.81 2.24 4.43
C GLN A 16 9.01 1.39 5.42
N ALA A 17 8.98 0.06 5.21
CA ALA A 17 8.38 -0.84 6.19
C ALA A 17 9.14 -0.81 7.53
N ASP A 18 10.47 -0.81 7.49
CA ASP A 18 11.32 -0.69 8.67
C ASP A 18 11.13 0.67 9.37
N GLU A 19 11.01 1.77 8.61
CA GLU A 19 10.72 3.11 9.14
C GLU A 19 9.39 3.12 9.90
N MET A 20 8.32 2.59 9.30
CA MET A 20 6.99 2.50 9.94
C MET A 20 7.01 1.60 11.19
N ILE A 21 7.73 0.47 11.15
CA ILE A 21 7.88 -0.44 12.30
C ILE A 21 8.49 0.30 13.49
N ASN A 22 9.56 1.06 13.25
CA ASN A 22 10.26 1.77 14.30
C ASN A 22 9.48 3.00 14.80
N GLU A 23 8.84 3.77 13.91
CA GLU A 23 8.12 4.99 14.28
C GLU A 23 6.83 4.70 15.06
N TYR A 24 6.12 3.63 14.70
CA TYR A 24 4.81 3.30 15.25
C TYR A 24 4.83 2.04 16.13
N HIS A 25 6.00 1.56 16.54
CA HIS A 25 6.15 0.40 17.44
C HIS A 25 5.40 -0.85 16.95
N LEU A 26 5.43 -1.08 15.63
CA LEU A 26 4.75 -2.21 15.00
C LEU A 26 5.65 -3.44 14.98
N ASN A 27 5.05 -4.61 14.83
CA ASN A 27 5.74 -5.86 14.54
C ASN A 27 5.36 -6.32 13.13
N MET A 28 6.23 -7.07 12.47
CA MET A 28 5.90 -7.73 11.21
C MET A 28 5.53 -9.19 11.47
N LEU A 29 4.37 -9.60 10.95
CA LEU A 29 3.90 -10.98 10.99
C LEU A 29 3.72 -11.51 9.57
N GLN A 30 3.93 -12.81 9.40
CA GLN A 30 3.55 -13.52 8.18
C GLN A 30 2.46 -14.53 8.51
N SER A 31 1.32 -14.43 7.82
CA SER A 31 0.24 -15.42 7.92
C SER A 31 0.63 -16.74 7.26
N ASN A 32 -0.12 -17.80 7.58
CA ASN A 32 0.07 -19.13 6.98
C ASN A 32 -0.12 -19.16 5.45
N THR A 33 -0.82 -18.17 4.89
CA THR A 33 -1.01 -18.01 3.43
C THR A 33 0.04 -17.10 2.80
N GLY A 34 1.08 -16.71 3.55
CA GLY A 34 2.18 -15.87 3.08
C GLY A 34 1.90 -14.36 3.08
N ILE A 35 0.72 -13.91 3.53
CA ILE A 35 0.40 -12.48 3.63
C ILE A 35 1.21 -11.87 4.77
N ILE A 36 1.87 -10.74 4.49
CA ILE A 36 2.62 -9.96 5.48
C ILE A 36 1.69 -8.92 6.11
N LEU A 37 1.75 -8.79 7.43
CA LEU A 37 0.92 -7.91 8.25
C LEU A 37 1.81 -7.09 9.19
N PHE A 38 1.46 -5.83 9.41
CA PHE A 38 1.86 -5.09 10.60
C PHE A 38 0.96 -5.47 11.77
N GLU A 39 1.52 -5.66 12.95
CA GLU A 39 0.81 -5.92 14.21
C GLU A 39 1.17 -4.86 15.25
N GLY A 40 0.18 -4.25 15.90
CA GLY A 40 0.41 -3.24 16.93
C GLY A 40 -0.86 -2.88 17.70
N GLU A 41 -0.75 -1.84 18.53
CA GLU A 41 -1.92 -1.23 19.16
C GLU A 41 -2.77 -0.48 18.11
N LEU A 42 -4.08 -0.37 18.35
CA LEU A 42 -5.00 0.24 17.39
C LEU A 42 -4.64 1.70 17.06
N GLU A 43 -4.19 2.46 18.06
CA GLU A 43 -3.80 3.86 17.88
C GLU A 43 -2.55 4.00 17.01
N ASP A 44 -1.55 3.14 17.22
CA ASP A 44 -0.33 3.12 16.42
C ASP A 44 -0.60 2.74 14.97
N LEU A 45 -1.45 1.73 14.73
CA LEU A 45 -1.88 1.38 13.37
C LEU A 45 -2.67 2.51 12.69
N ARG A 46 -3.51 3.23 13.42
CA ARG A 46 -4.22 4.41 12.88
C ARG A 46 -3.27 5.55 12.52
N ARG A 47 -2.18 5.71 13.26
CA ARG A 47 -1.13 6.68 12.93
C ARG A 47 -0.32 6.21 11.72
N ALA A 48 0.06 4.93 11.69
CA ALA A 48 0.76 4.31 10.58
C ALA A 48 -0.03 4.36 9.27
N ALA A 49 -1.36 4.23 9.32
CA ALA A 49 -2.23 4.36 8.15
C ALA A 49 -2.15 5.76 7.49
N LYS A 50 -1.74 6.79 8.24
CA LYS A 50 -1.55 8.15 7.73
C LYS A 50 -0.10 8.46 7.34
N HIS A 51 0.82 7.51 7.55
CA HIS A 51 2.21 7.67 7.15
C HIS A 51 2.32 7.76 5.63
N VAL A 52 3.14 8.68 5.14
CA VAL A 52 3.32 8.88 3.70
C VAL A 52 4.32 7.87 3.17
N VAL A 53 3.95 7.12 2.14
CA VAL A 53 4.78 6.09 1.52
C VAL A 53 4.81 6.23 0.00
N ASP A 54 5.85 5.67 -0.60
CA ASP A 54 5.99 5.42 -2.03
C ASP A 54 5.82 3.90 -2.29
N VAL A 55 4.84 3.52 -3.10
CA VAL A 55 4.57 2.12 -3.46
C VAL A 55 4.73 1.91 -4.95
N THR A 56 5.60 0.97 -5.33
CA THR A 56 5.77 0.57 -6.73
C THR A 56 4.53 -0.17 -7.21
N LEU A 57 3.96 0.29 -8.34
CA LEU A 57 2.78 -0.33 -8.92
C LEU A 57 3.08 -1.74 -9.43
N PRO A 58 2.11 -2.67 -9.35
CA PRO A 58 2.24 -3.98 -9.97
C PRO A 58 2.34 -3.84 -11.50
N PRO A 59 2.93 -4.83 -12.20
CA PRO A 59 2.91 -4.84 -13.66
C PRO A 59 1.50 -5.08 -14.20
N GLY A 60 1.21 -4.53 -15.37
CA GLY A 60 -0.04 -4.75 -16.10
C GLY A 60 -1.14 -3.66 -16.04
N PRO A 61 -1.16 -2.67 -15.14
CA PRO A 61 -2.14 -1.59 -15.25
C PRO A 61 -1.81 -0.69 -16.44
N THR A 62 -2.84 -0.19 -17.11
CA THR A 62 -2.71 0.77 -18.21
C THR A 62 -2.55 2.19 -17.67
N VAL A 63 -2.05 3.09 -18.52
CA VAL A 63 -1.95 4.52 -18.18
C VAL A 63 -3.31 5.11 -17.78
N THR A 64 -4.40 4.68 -18.44
CA THR A 64 -5.75 5.15 -18.13
C THR A 64 -6.19 4.73 -16.73
N GLU A 65 -5.95 3.47 -16.34
CA GLU A 65 -6.32 2.96 -15.01
C GLU A 65 -5.50 3.63 -13.90
N ILE A 66 -4.21 3.85 -14.14
CA ILE A 66 -3.35 4.59 -13.21
C ILE A 66 -3.85 6.03 -13.06
N LYS A 67 -4.18 6.69 -14.16
CA LYS A 67 -4.74 8.05 -14.15
C LYS A 67 -6.05 8.10 -13.37
N GLU A 68 -6.95 7.15 -13.58
CA GLU A 68 -8.21 7.09 -12.86
C GLU A 68 -8.01 6.98 -11.35
N ALA A 69 -7.08 6.13 -10.89
CA ALA A 69 -6.74 6.03 -9.48
C ALA A 69 -6.14 7.35 -8.93
N VAL A 70 -5.24 8.00 -9.66
CA VAL A 70 -4.65 9.29 -9.27
C VAL A 70 -5.70 10.41 -9.23
N ASP A 71 -6.69 10.40 -10.12
CA ASP A 71 -7.76 11.41 -10.14
C ASP A 71 -8.79 11.17 -9.02
N LYS A 72 -8.93 9.92 -8.53
CA LYS A 72 -9.95 9.50 -7.55
C LYS A 72 -9.46 9.53 -6.10
N PHE A 73 -8.20 9.25 -5.86
CA PHE A 73 -7.59 9.14 -4.53
C PHE A 73 -6.52 10.22 -4.34
N ASP A 74 -6.23 10.59 -3.09
CA ASP A 74 -5.22 11.61 -2.79
C ASP A 74 -3.81 11.02 -2.86
N VAL A 75 -3.40 10.67 -4.08
CA VAL A 75 -2.10 10.07 -4.40
C VAL A 75 -1.48 10.74 -5.63
N GLN A 76 -0.16 10.71 -5.71
CA GLN A 76 0.59 11.27 -6.84
C GLN A 76 1.37 10.17 -7.55
N LEU A 77 1.44 10.25 -8.88
CA LEU A 77 2.31 9.37 -9.67
C LEU A 77 3.73 9.93 -9.69
N LYS A 78 4.70 9.12 -9.25
CA LYS A 78 6.13 9.39 -9.36
C LYS A 78 6.80 8.37 -10.28
N GLN A 79 7.88 8.79 -10.93
CA GLN A 79 8.78 7.89 -11.64
C GLN A 79 9.94 7.52 -10.73
N SER A 80 10.33 6.24 -10.74
CA SER A 80 11.50 5.73 -10.04
C SER A 80 12.28 4.77 -10.95
N ASP A 81 13.51 4.46 -10.58
CA ASP A 81 14.32 3.46 -11.28
C ASP A 81 13.68 2.07 -11.28
N SER A 82 12.77 1.80 -10.33
CA SER A 82 12.02 0.54 -10.20
C SER A 82 10.69 0.55 -10.96
N GLY A 83 10.39 1.62 -11.69
CA GLY A 83 9.12 1.82 -12.40
C GLY A 83 8.21 2.87 -11.74
N PRO A 84 6.95 2.98 -12.20
CA PRO A 84 6.01 3.96 -11.67
C PRO A 84 5.61 3.63 -10.23
N GLN A 85 5.58 4.66 -9.40
CA GLN A 85 5.20 4.56 -7.99
C GLN A 85 4.03 5.50 -7.69
N LEU A 86 3.14 5.08 -6.80
CA LEU A 86 2.21 5.99 -6.17
C LEU A 86 2.80 6.53 -4.88
N HIS A 87 2.60 7.82 -4.63
CA HIS A 87 3.01 8.53 -3.43
C HIS A 87 1.80 9.10 -2.71
N GLY A 88 1.68 8.84 -1.41
CA GLY A 88 0.55 9.34 -0.62
C GLY A 88 0.51 8.69 0.74
N THR A 89 -0.56 8.93 1.50
CA THR A 89 -0.74 8.23 2.79
C THR A 89 -0.94 6.73 2.56
N TYR A 90 -0.52 5.91 3.51
CA TYR A 90 -0.66 4.45 3.43
C TYR A 90 -2.10 4.01 3.12
N GLU A 91 -3.08 4.64 3.76
CA GLU A 91 -4.50 4.43 3.54
C GLU A 91 -4.91 4.74 2.09
N GLU A 92 -4.59 5.93 1.59
CA GLU A 92 -4.92 6.34 0.22
C GLU A 92 -4.22 5.47 -0.83
N ILE A 93 -2.97 5.08 -0.57
CA ILE A 93 -2.21 4.18 -1.44
C ILE A 93 -2.84 2.79 -1.48
N ASN A 94 -3.27 2.24 -0.34
CA ASN A 94 -3.98 0.95 -0.31
C ASN A 94 -5.29 1.03 -1.11
N ASN A 95 -6.04 2.11 -0.98
CA ASN A 95 -7.29 2.31 -1.72
C ASN A 95 -7.05 2.42 -3.23
N ALA A 96 -6.05 3.20 -3.64
CA ALA A 96 -5.66 3.36 -5.04
C ALA A 96 -5.17 2.04 -5.66
N VAL A 97 -4.31 1.29 -4.97
CA VAL A 97 -3.80 0.00 -5.45
C VAL A 97 -4.93 -1.03 -5.57
N ASN A 98 -5.84 -1.11 -4.60
CA ASN A 98 -6.99 -2.02 -4.68
C ASN A 98 -7.89 -1.67 -5.88
N HIS A 99 -8.19 -0.38 -6.09
CA HIS A 99 -8.97 0.09 -7.24
C HIS A 99 -8.30 -0.29 -8.58
N ILE A 100 -6.98 -0.11 -8.71
CA ILE A 100 -6.24 -0.51 -9.91
C ILE A 100 -6.35 -2.02 -10.14
N VAL A 101 -6.16 -2.82 -9.08
CA VAL A 101 -6.24 -4.28 -9.16
C VAL A 101 -7.64 -4.74 -9.56
N ASP A 102 -8.69 -4.07 -9.08
CA ASP A 102 -10.07 -4.40 -9.44
C ASP A 102 -10.36 -4.06 -10.92
N LEU A 103 -9.92 -2.90 -11.42
CA LEU A 103 -9.98 -2.58 -12.86
C LEU A 103 -9.25 -3.62 -13.73
N MET A 104 -8.07 -4.08 -13.27
CA MET A 104 -7.32 -5.12 -13.96
C MET A 104 -8.05 -6.46 -14.00
N LYS A 105 -8.75 -6.85 -12.92
CA LYS A 105 -9.57 -8.08 -12.90
C LYS A 105 -10.75 -7.95 -13.84
N GLU A 106 -11.48 -6.84 -13.79
CA GLU A 106 -12.63 -6.59 -14.66
C GLU A 106 -12.24 -6.74 -16.14
N ARG A 107 -11.08 -6.19 -16.53
CA ARG A 107 -10.56 -6.32 -17.89
C ARG A 107 -10.21 -7.77 -18.29
N LEU A 108 -9.78 -8.61 -17.35
CA LEU A 108 -9.44 -10.01 -17.62
C LEU A 108 -10.66 -10.93 -17.68
N ASP A 109 -11.74 -10.55 -16.98
CA ASP A 109 -13.03 -11.25 -16.99
C ASP A 109 -13.91 -10.86 -18.20
N MET A 110 -13.46 -9.91 -19.03
CA MET A 110 -14.04 -9.51 -20.32
C MET A 110 -13.52 -10.35 -21.49
#